data_AF-A0ABD7RQ54-F1
#
_entry.id   AF-A0ABD7RQ54-F1
#
_cell.length_a   1.000
_cell.length_b   1.000
_cell.length_c   1.000
_cell.angle_alpha   90.00
_cell.angle_beta   90.00
_cell.angle_gamma   90.00
#
_symmetry.space_group_name_H-M   'P 1'
#
loop_
_entity.id
_entity.type
_entity.pdbx_description
1 polymer ?
#
loop_
_entity_poly.entity_id
_entity_poly.type
_entity_poly.pdbx_seq_one_letter_code
_entity_poly.pdbx_strand_id
1 'polypeptide(L)'
;MLSVRLNTELERQLEFLAMTSGLSKNQLVTAAIEQYLKLQDLGTIPLEQQVQEASYATSLHARKLQEAECQNAVMTANWARSGGIWSAKPNPSGEVTGAIYGRNLVIGYSWSQDDKVIVISKHLPPNPYTGADAYSYNLTSFEDWKKYMQQYNLS
;
A
#
# COMPACT_ATOMS: atom_id res chain seq x y z
N MET A 1 -32.61 -13.14 -38.94
CA MET A 1 -31.73 -13.87 -37.99
C MET A 1 -30.32 -13.35 -38.23
N LEU A 2 -29.68 -12.76 -37.21
CA LEU A 2 -28.34 -12.21 -37.34
C LEU A 2 -27.33 -13.30 -36.94
N SER A 3 -26.28 -13.51 -37.74
CA SER A 3 -25.20 -14.44 -37.41
C SER A 3 -24.10 -13.66 -36.71
N VAL A 4 -23.81 -14.02 -35.46
CA VAL A 4 -22.72 -13.43 -34.66
C VAL A 4 -21.50 -14.33 -34.77
N ARG A 5 -20.37 -13.78 -35.22
CA ARG A 5 -19.09 -14.49 -35.20
C ARG A 5 -18.40 -14.20 -33.88
N LEU A 6 -18.34 -15.20 -33.01
CA LEU A 6 -17.59 -15.16 -31.76
C LEU A 6 -16.23 -15.83 -31.96
N ASN A 7 -15.25 -15.48 -31.13
CA ASN A 7 -14.02 -16.26 -31.07
C ASN A 7 -14.29 -17.60 -30.33
N THR A 8 -13.42 -18.58 -30.55
CA THR A 8 -13.61 -19.95 -30.05
C THR A 8 -13.73 -20.03 -28.53
N GLU A 9 -13.04 -19.15 -27.80
CA GLU A 9 -13.09 -19.14 -26.34
C GLU A 9 -14.42 -18.58 -25.82
N LEU A 10 -14.94 -17.51 -26.41
CA LEU A 10 -16.26 -16.96 -26.06
C LEU A 10 -17.40 -17.91 -26.43
N GLU A 11 -17.26 -18.65 -27.52
CA GLU A 11 -18.22 -19.69 -27.89
C GLU A 11 -18.25 -20.83 -26.85
N ARG A 12 -17.09 -21.27 -26.37
CA ARG A 12 -16.97 -22.28 -25.31
C ARG A 12 -17.58 -21.81 -23.99
N GLN A 13 -17.37 -20.55 -23.63
CA GLN A 13 -17.95 -19.95 -22.43
C GLN A 13 -19.47 -19.81 -22.56
N LEU A 14 -19.98 -19.41 -23.73
CA LEU A 14 -21.42 -19.34 -24.00
C LEU A 14 -22.07 -20.73 -23.97
N GLU A 15 -21.40 -21.75 -24.49
CA GLU A 15 -21.83 -23.16 -24.38
C GLU A 15 -21.94 -23.61 -22.93
N PHE A 16 -20.88 -23.38 -22.15
CA PHE A 16 -20.87 -23.73 -20.74
C PHE A 16 -21.99 -23.03 -19.97
N LEU A 17 -22.23 -21.75 -20.24
CA LEU A 17 -23.32 -21.00 -19.63
C LEU A 17 -24.70 -21.50 -20.05
N ALA A 18 -24.89 -21.85 -21.33
CA ALA A 18 -26.12 -22.44 -21.82
C ALA A 18 -26.43 -23.79 -21.12
N MET A 19 -25.40 -24.63 -20.96
CA MET A 19 -25.53 -25.92 -20.29
C MET A 19 -25.86 -25.79 -18.79
N THR A 20 -25.24 -24.84 -18.10
CA THR A 20 -25.43 -24.65 -16.66
C THR A 20 -26.72 -23.91 -16.30
N SER A 21 -27.18 -22.99 -17.16
CA SER A 21 -28.42 -22.23 -16.94
C SER A 21 -29.67 -22.88 -17.52
N GLY A 22 -29.53 -23.91 -18.36
CA GLY A 22 -30.65 -24.53 -19.08
C GLY A 22 -31.28 -23.64 -20.15
N LEU A 23 -30.62 -22.53 -20.51
CA LEU A 23 -31.07 -21.57 -21.52
C LEU A 23 -30.38 -21.82 -22.85
N SER A 24 -31.03 -21.47 -23.96
CA SER A 24 -30.39 -21.52 -25.28
C SER A 24 -29.35 -20.41 -25.44
N LYS A 25 -28.30 -20.67 -26.24
CA LYS A 25 -27.27 -19.68 -26.59
C LYS A 25 -27.88 -18.34 -27.07
N ASN A 26 -28.93 -18.42 -27.89
CA ASN A 26 -29.61 -17.24 -28.41
C ASN A 26 -30.31 -16.43 -27.31
N GLN A 27 -30.93 -17.08 -26.32
CA GLN A 27 -31.56 -16.37 -25.20
C GLN A 27 -30.52 -15.62 -24.36
N LEU A 28 -29.37 -16.25 -24.11
CA LEU A 28 -28.27 -15.63 -23.37
C LEU A 28 -27.69 -14.42 -24.11
N VAL A 29 -27.48 -14.54 -25.42
CA VAL A 29 -26.98 -13.42 -26.25
C VAL A 29 -27.99 -12.27 -26.28
N THR A 30 -29.28 -12.56 -26.45
CA THR A 30 -30.32 -11.53 -26.45
C THR A 30 -30.40 -10.83 -25.09
N ALA A 31 -30.37 -11.57 -23.99
CA ALA A 31 -30.39 -10.98 -22.64
C ALA A 31 -29.17 -10.10 -22.38
N ALA A 32 -27.99 -10.52 -22.84
CA ALA A 32 -26.76 -9.73 -22.72
C ALA A 32 -26.84 -8.42 -23.52
N ILE A 33 -27.40 -8.46 -24.74
CA ILE A 33 -27.61 -7.27 -25.57
C ILE A 33 -28.65 -6.34 -24.92
N GLU A 34 -29.77 -6.87 -24.43
CA GLU A 34 -30.79 -6.08 -23.73
C GLU A 34 -30.24 -5.40 -22.49
N GLN A 35 -29.42 -6.11 -21.70
CA GLN A 35 -28.78 -5.54 -20.52
C GLN A 35 -27.74 -4.48 -20.89
N TYR A 36 -26.97 -4.70 -21.95
CA TYR A 36 -26.03 -3.72 -22.46
C TYR A 36 -26.72 -2.44 -22.92
N LEU A 37 -27.85 -2.56 -23.64
CA LEU A 37 -28.65 -1.41 -24.08
C LEU A 37 -29.29 -0.68 -22.88
N LYS A 38 -29.78 -1.40 -21.86
CA LYS A 38 -30.29 -0.78 -20.61
C LYS A 38 -29.19 -0.02 -19.85
N LEU A 39 -27.97 -0.53 -19.84
CA LEU A 39 -26.82 0.16 -19.23
C LEU A 39 -26.40 1.40 -20.05
N GLN A 40 -26.61 1.40 -21.36
CA GLN A 40 -26.42 2.58 -22.21
C GLN A 40 -27.53 3.63 -22.01
N ASP A 41 -28.80 3.22 -21.84
CA ASP A 41 -29.91 4.13 -21.51
C ASP A 41 -29.74 4.78 -20.12
N LEU A 42 -29.15 4.05 -19.17
CA LEU A 42 -28.73 4.59 -17.87
C LEU A 42 -27.54 5.57 -17.97
N GLY A 43 -26.89 5.67 -19.13
CA GLY A 43 -25.83 6.62 -19.43
C GLY A 43 -26.29 8.04 -19.76
N THR A 44 -27.61 8.32 -19.73
CA THR A 44 -28.20 9.62 -20.12
C THR A 44 -28.93 10.41 -19.03
N ILE A 45 -28.83 10.05 -17.74
CA ILE A 45 -29.40 10.86 -16.64
C ILE A 45 -28.29 11.67 -15.94
N PRO A 46 -28.32 13.02 -16.01
CA PRO A 46 -27.28 13.88 -15.43
C PRO A 46 -27.49 14.05 -13.93
N LEU A 47 -26.52 13.56 -13.14
CA LEU A 47 -26.38 13.86 -11.70
C LEU A 47 -24.88 13.86 -11.36
N GLU A 48 -24.15 14.78 -11.99
CA GLU A 48 -22.67 14.84 -12.01
C GLU A 48 -22.00 15.50 -10.80
N GLN A 49 -22.69 16.03 -9.79
CA GLN A 49 -22.00 16.90 -8.81
C GLN A 49 -21.79 16.34 -7.39
N GLN A 50 -22.44 15.27 -6.93
CA GLN A 50 -22.29 14.83 -5.52
C GLN A 50 -21.63 13.46 -5.29
N VAL A 51 -21.66 12.53 -6.26
CA VAL A 51 -21.12 11.17 -6.05
C VAL A 51 -19.68 11.02 -6.57
N GLN A 52 -19.29 11.78 -7.60
CA GLN A 52 -17.91 11.78 -8.09
C GLN A 52 -16.93 12.40 -7.09
N GLU A 53 -17.31 13.45 -6.36
CA GLU A 53 -16.40 14.08 -5.38
C GLU A 53 -16.00 13.12 -4.26
N ALA A 54 -16.92 12.29 -3.74
CA ALA A 54 -16.61 11.33 -2.68
C ALA A 54 -15.71 10.18 -3.17
N SER A 55 -15.99 9.63 -4.36
CA SER A 55 -15.17 8.57 -4.98
C SER A 55 -13.79 9.10 -5.38
N TYR A 56 -13.72 10.25 -6.04
CA TYR A 56 -12.48 10.90 -6.45
C TYR A 56 -11.66 11.35 -5.25
N ALA A 57 -12.27 11.95 -4.22
CA ALA A 57 -11.57 12.32 -2.98
C ALA A 57 -11.01 11.08 -2.28
N THR A 58 -11.74 9.97 -2.26
CA THR A 58 -11.26 8.70 -1.67
C THR A 58 -10.09 8.12 -2.47
N SER A 59 -10.19 8.06 -3.80
CA SER A 59 -9.12 7.58 -4.67
C SER A 59 -7.88 8.49 -4.64
N LEU A 60 -8.09 9.80 -4.58
CA LEU A 60 -7.01 10.79 -4.51
C LEU A 60 -6.39 10.83 -3.11
N HIS A 61 -7.15 10.56 -2.06
CA HIS A 61 -6.64 10.36 -0.71
C HIS A 61 -5.80 9.08 -0.61
N ALA A 62 -6.29 7.96 -1.14
CA ALA A 62 -5.54 6.70 -1.20
C ALA A 62 -4.23 6.85 -1.99
N ARG A 63 -4.28 7.55 -3.13
CA ARG A 63 -3.09 7.86 -3.92
C ARG A 63 -2.11 8.77 -3.18
N LYS A 64 -2.60 9.83 -2.52
CA LYS A 64 -1.76 10.72 -1.70
C LYS A 64 -1.11 9.97 -0.54
N LEU A 65 -1.84 9.04 0.09
CA LEU A 65 -1.31 8.20 1.16
C LEU A 65 -0.19 7.30 0.62
N GLN A 66 -0.41 6.67 -0.53
CA GLN A 66 0.60 5.84 -1.19
C GLN A 66 1.82 6.65 -1.62
N GLU A 67 1.63 7.86 -2.16
CA GLU A 67 2.72 8.78 -2.51
C GLU A 67 3.51 9.22 -1.25
N ALA A 68 2.83 9.49 -0.14
CA ALA A 68 3.47 9.84 1.13
C ALA A 68 4.29 8.67 1.70
N GLU A 69 3.73 7.46 1.70
CA GLU A 69 4.45 6.27 2.16
C GLU A 69 5.65 5.93 1.25
N CYS A 70 5.53 6.13 -0.06
CA CYS A 70 6.66 6.06 -0.99
C CYS A 70 7.76 7.08 -0.64
N GLN A 71 7.39 8.32 -0.28
CA GLN A 71 8.35 9.33 0.17
C GLN A 71 9.02 8.92 1.50
N ASN A 72 8.26 8.36 2.43
CA ASN A 72 8.78 7.83 3.70
C ASN A 72 9.80 6.71 3.45
N ALA A 73 9.52 5.82 2.50
CA ALA A 73 10.42 4.75 2.10
C ALA A 73 11.71 5.30 1.48
N VAL A 74 11.60 6.25 0.54
CA VAL A 74 12.75 6.92 -0.08
C VAL A 74 13.62 7.62 0.99
N MET A 75 13.00 8.30 1.94
CA MET A 75 13.75 8.97 3.00
C MET A 75 14.46 7.97 3.91
N THR A 76 13.81 6.87 4.27
CA THR A 76 14.43 5.80 5.08
C THR A 76 15.58 5.13 4.33
N ALA A 77 15.43 4.90 3.02
CA ALA A 77 16.49 4.40 2.17
C ALA A 77 17.69 5.36 2.12
N ASN A 78 17.45 6.67 2.09
CA ASN A 78 18.51 7.68 2.15
C ASN A 78 19.23 7.67 3.51
N TRP A 79 18.50 7.49 4.62
CA TRP A 79 19.12 7.31 5.94
C TRP A 79 20.01 6.07 5.99
N ALA A 80 19.52 4.94 5.47
CA ALA A 80 20.29 3.71 5.37
C ALA A 80 21.56 3.88 4.53
N ARG A 81 21.45 4.56 3.39
CA ARG A 81 22.56 4.80 2.47
C ARG A 81 23.60 5.78 3.03
N SER A 82 23.15 6.82 3.74
CA SER A 82 24.05 7.84 4.31
C SER A 82 24.83 7.34 5.53
N GLY A 83 24.38 6.25 6.16
CA GLY A 83 25.05 5.68 7.32
C GLY A 83 25.01 6.57 8.57
N GLY A 84 24.03 7.48 8.65
CA GLY A 84 23.88 8.39 9.78
C GLY A 84 23.60 7.64 11.09
N ILE A 85 24.22 8.09 12.19
CA ILE A 85 23.98 7.56 13.52
C ILE A 85 22.80 8.30 14.15
N TRP A 86 21.89 7.56 14.76
CA TRP A 86 20.69 8.07 15.42
C TRP A 86 20.66 7.70 16.90
N SER A 87 20.00 8.52 17.71
CA SER A 87 19.71 8.22 19.11
C SER A 87 18.33 8.74 19.51
N ALA A 88 17.81 8.21 20.62
CA ALA A 88 16.64 8.78 21.27
C ALA A 88 16.82 10.29 21.53
N LYS A 89 15.76 11.07 21.26
CA LYS A 89 15.65 12.46 21.69
C LYS A 89 15.58 12.53 23.21
N PRO A 90 16.07 13.61 23.83
CA PRO A 90 15.89 13.81 25.26
C PRO A 90 14.39 13.83 25.61
N ASN A 91 13.97 12.95 26.51
CA ASN A 91 12.61 12.97 27.06
C ASN A 91 12.63 13.48 28.52
N PRO A 92 12.28 14.73 28.78
CA PRO A 92 12.34 15.31 30.12
C PRO A 92 11.27 14.75 31.08
N SER A 93 10.20 14.10 30.57
CA SER A 93 9.17 13.52 31.44
C SER A 93 9.61 12.22 32.12
N GLY A 94 10.67 11.57 31.64
CA GLY A 94 11.12 10.26 32.14
C GLY A 94 10.17 9.09 31.84
N GLU A 95 9.05 9.34 31.16
CA GLU A 95 8.10 8.31 30.77
C GLU A 95 8.72 7.36 29.73
N VAL A 96 8.33 6.09 29.82
CA VAL A 96 8.73 5.08 28.84
C VAL A 96 8.10 5.45 27.48
N THR A 97 8.96 5.71 26.50
CA THR A 97 8.56 6.00 25.13
C THR A 97 8.98 4.86 24.21
N GLY A 98 8.44 4.81 22.99
CA GLY A 98 8.90 3.90 21.93
C GLY A 98 10.29 4.23 21.37
N ALA A 99 11.10 5.02 22.08
CA ALA A 99 12.44 5.40 21.67
C ALA A 99 13.42 4.24 21.82
N ILE A 100 14.33 4.11 20.86
CA ILE A 100 15.43 3.14 20.93
C ILE A 100 16.66 3.86 21.49
N TYR A 101 17.06 3.50 22.70
CA TYR A 101 18.17 4.14 23.39
C TYR A 101 19.54 3.77 22.79
N GLY A 102 20.52 4.64 23.02
CA GLY A 102 21.89 4.47 22.53
C GLY A 102 22.11 4.89 21.08
N ARG A 103 23.20 4.40 20.48
CA ARG A 103 23.59 4.70 19.09
C ARG A 103 22.97 3.66 18.17
N ASN A 104 22.28 4.10 17.13
CA ASN A 104 21.57 3.22 16.21
C ASN A 104 21.89 3.61 14.78
N LEU A 105 21.94 2.62 13.89
CA LEU A 105 22.13 2.80 12.46
C LEU A 105 20.88 2.33 11.75
N VAL A 106 20.29 3.16 10.89
CA VAL A 106 19.25 2.70 9.97
C VAL A 106 19.94 1.83 8.92
N ILE A 107 19.43 0.62 8.69
CA ILE A 107 20.00 -0.32 7.71
C ILE A 107 19.04 -0.59 6.54
N GLY A 108 17.78 -0.18 6.66
CA GLY A 108 16.80 -0.34 5.60
C GLY A 108 15.39 -0.07 6.11
N TYR A 109 14.42 -0.50 5.31
CA TYR A 109 13.01 -0.44 5.63
C TYR A 109 12.28 -1.69 5.13
N SER A 110 11.11 -1.96 5.70
CA SER A 110 10.15 -2.93 5.18
C SER A 110 8.76 -2.32 5.16
N TRP A 111 7.85 -2.98 4.46
CA TRP A 111 6.43 -2.63 4.45
C TRP A 111 5.69 -3.46 5.48
N SER A 112 4.79 -2.83 6.26
CA SER A 112 3.83 -3.56 7.10
C SER A 112 2.71 -4.16 6.24
N GLN A 113 1.82 -4.95 6.87
CA GLN A 113 0.62 -5.46 6.20
C GLN A 113 -0.36 -4.34 5.78
N ASP A 114 -0.25 -3.17 6.40
CA ASP A 114 -1.07 -1.98 6.11
C ASP A 114 -0.35 -0.99 5.17
N ASP A 115 0.64 -1.46 4.40
CA ASP A 115 1.48 -0.65 3.50
C ASP A 115 2.18 0.55 4.16
N LYS A 116 2.46 0.48 5.46
CA LYS A 116 3.22 1.51 6.19
C LYS A 116 4.69 1.19 6.23
N VAL A 117 5.53 2.22 6.15
CA VAL A 117 6.97 2.07 6.26
C VAL A 117 7.38 1.73 7.70
N ILE A 118 8.08 0.60 7.83
CA ILE A 118 8.77 0.16 9.05
C ILE A 118 10.27 0.39 8.86
N VAL A 119 10.86 1.18 9.74
CA VAL A 119 12.29 1.44 9.82
C VAL A 119 12.98 0.24 10.46
N ILE A 120 14.00 -0.28 9.78
CA ILE A 120 14.87 -1.34 10.30
C ILE A 120 16.17 -0.69 10.75
N SER A 121 16.51 -0.85 12.02
CA SER A 121 17.73 -0.30 12.59
C SER A 121 18.54 -1.33 13.38
N LYS A 122 19.84 -1.11 13.46
CA LYS A 122 20.77 -1.91 14.24
C LYS A 122 21.38 -1.07 15.35
N HIS A 123 21.40 -1.61 16.56
CA HIS A 123 22.11 -0.98 17.67
C HIS A 123 23.63 -1.06 17.43
N LEU A 124 24.33 0.05 17.68
CA LEU A 124 25.78 0.13 17.61
C LEU A 124 26.36 0.12 19.03
N PRO A 125 26.67 -1.09 19.57
CA PRO A 125 27.24 -1.18 20.90
C PRO A 125 28.63 -0.51 20.94
N PRO A 126 29.05 -0.01 22.11
CA PRO A 126 30.39 0.54 22.30
C PRO A 126 31.50 -0.51 22.06
N ASN A 127 31.18 -1.81 22.21
CA ASN A 127 32.07 -2.92 21.84
C ASN A 127 31.43 -3.79 20.74
N PRO A 128 32.06 -3.92 19.56
CA PRO A 128 31.43 -4.52 18.38
C PRO A 128 31.21 -6.04 18.40
N TYR A 129 31.67 -6.78 19.43
CA TYR A 129 31.78 -8.26 19.36
C TYR A 129 31.28 -9.03 20.59
N THR A 130 30.37 -8.47 21.41
CA THR A 130 29.87 -9.20 22.59
C THR A 130 28.36 -9.22 22.66
N GLY A 131 27.78 -10.43 22.66
CA GLY A 131 26.37 -10.70 23.00
C GLY A 131 25.44 -10.99 21.82
N ALA A 132 24.24 -11.52 22.13
CA ALA A 132 23.16 -11.77 21.17
C ALA A 132 22.69 -10.48 20.45
N ASP A 133 22.96 -9.31 21.05
CA ASP A 133 22.64 -7.98 20.52
C ASP A 133 23.44 -7.61 19.25
N ALA A 134 24.51 -8.34 18.93
CA ALA A 134 25.26 -8.13 17.69
C ALA A 134 24.42 -8.44 16.43
N TYR A 135 23.34 -9.22 16.58
CA TYR A 135 22.49 -9.71 15.49
C TYR A 135 21.01 -9.29 15.62
N SER A 136 20.65 -8.49 16.63
CA SER A 136 19.29 -8.01 16.77
C SER A 136 19.03 -6.78 15.89
N TYR A 137 17.86 -6.77 15.25
CA TYR A 137 17.35 -5.63 14.52
C TYR A 137 16.15 -5.06 15.26
N ASN A 138 16.09 -3.74 15.38
CA ASN A 138 14.92 -3.06 15.88
C ASN A 138 14.02 -2.68 14.71
N LEU A 139 12.73 -2.91 14.89
CA LEU A 139 11.67 -2.56 13.95
C LEU A 139 10.81 -1.46 14.59
N THR A 140 10.61 -0.36 13.88
CA THR A 140 9.84 0.78 14.41
C THR A 140 9.08 1.44 13.27
N SER A 141 7.89 1.96 13.53
CA SER A 141 7.17 2.73 12.51
C SER A 141 7.98 3.96 12.10
N PHE A 142 7.85 4.39 10.85
CA PHE A 142 8.49 5.62 10.39
C PHE A 142 8.12 6.84 11.25
N GLU A 143 6.85 6.95 11.63
CA GLU A 143 6.35 8.06 12.45
C GLU A 143 6.97 8.05 13.85
N ASP A 144 7.04 6.90 14.51
CA ASP A 144 7.67 6.79 15.82
C ASP A 144 9.17 7.07 15.74
N TRP A 145 9.84 6.59 14.69
CA TRP A 145 11.25 6.89 14.46
C TRP A 145 11.47 8.40 14.34
N LYS A 146 10.71 9.10 13.49
CA LYS A 146 10.80 10.56 13.38
C LYS A 146 10.49 11.28 14.70
N LYS A 147 9.49 10.79 15.43
CA LYS A 147 9.02 11.41 16.67
C LYS A 147 10.09 11.30 17.74
N TYR A 148 10.66 10.12 17.94
CA TYR A 148 11.50 9.80 19.09
C TYR A 148 13.00 9.79 18.81
N MET A 149 13.44 9.72 17.55
CA MET A 149 14.86 9.62 17.20
C MET A 149 15.39 10.91 16.57
N GLN A 150 16.66 11.21 16.80
CA GLN A 150 17.40 12.32 16.19
C GLN A 150 18.75 11.82 15.66
N GLN A 151 19.19 12.40 14.54
CA GLN A 151 20.49 12.10 13.98
C GLN A 151 21.59 12.82 14.78
N TYR A 152 22.67 12.11 15.09
CA TYR A 152 23.91 12.69 15.60
C TYR A 152 24.53 13.54 14.49
N ASN A 153 24.52 14.85 14.67
CA ASN A 153 25.42 15.73 13.93
C ASN A 153 26.79 15.63 14.60
N LEU A 154 27.74 14.98 13.94
CA LEU A 154 29.15 15.10 14.31
C LEU A 154 29.60 16.51 13.91
N SER A 155 29.43 17.47 14.82
CA SER A 155 30.10 18.77 14.77
C SER A 155 31.56 18.62 15.17
#